data_AF-A0A6C0IUL0-F1
#
_entry.id   AF-A0A6C0IUL0-F1
#
_cell.length_a   1.000
_cell.length_b   1.000
_cell.length_c   1.000
_cell.angle_alpha   90.00
_cell.angle_beta   90.00
_cell.angle_gamma   90.00
#
_symmetry.space_group_name_H-M   'P 1'
#
loop_
_entity.id
_entity.type
_entity.pdbx_description
1 polymer ?
#
loop_
_entity_poly.entity_id
_entity_poly.type
_entity_poly.pdbx_seq_one_letter_code
_entity_poly.pdbx_strand_id
1 'polypeptide(L)'
;MNHKSANYLTYYNINWNKYLHVFNAYDNIQGIFLIHSSDIKNCLQLGNINDKCILQLYDITSYKINLLNKLGPCIIKKKYTADFNDNIEKSLIDYFKKNRYLKWIGIVDTTIEDNLYSDNYMKPYIETYIDKSSLNIAYLIPFRNRYQHLEETISNLNKYIQYHNLDADIWVIEQNQFGNWNKGVTCNIGFDILKKFYQYFVFNDADTYPQLSTNFTYPNENEINHIYGYDYCLGGVFSCNKDTFIKINGFNNNFFNWGREDRDLEDRCKKHNVSINRSNHIKLNNQNNQLQVNQLTHDNKYNYWNFKEKNNDFYKSRELYYFNQIEHFKNNYTSGLTSLEISELTTLCNRKIILTINLKKWITGIISIIHKSANDISNDKLFDIETYPDIDTGILKIKYNDSVLIMPINPEEKYPKIQIEITNEKSNNVCIRYNYLFDKKFTINISNLNCAIRTCVNYANSIDFDNVYTSFNNELIKYNYYSVYKKEYYLLNINI
;
A
#
# COMPACT_ATOMS: atom_id res chain seq x y z
N MET A 1 -27.95 -28.28 36.00
CA MET A 1 -29.13 -27.55 35.49
C MET A 1 -29.39 -28.02 34.07
N ASN A 2 -30.55 -28.61 33.81
CA ASN A 2 -30.96 -29.02 32.47
C ASN A 2 -31.19 -27.78 31.61
N HIS A 3 -30.20 -27.41 30.81
CA HIS A 3 -30.36 -26.42 29.75
C HIS A 3 -31.28 -27.01 28.69
N LYS A 4 -32.55 -26.59 28.68
CA LYS A 4 -33.38 -26.67 27.48
C LYS A 4 -32.55 -26.06 26.34
N SER A 5 -32.35 -26.85 25.29
CA SER A 5 -31.65 -26.51 24.05
C SER A 5 -32.27 -25.27 23.42
N ALA A 6 -31.81 -24.10 23.83
CA ALA A 6 -31.90 -22.94 22.99
C ALA A 6 -30.96 -23.19 21.81
N ASN A 7 -31.47 -22.97 20.60
CA ASN A 7 -30.78 -23.14 19.33
C ASN A 7 -29.66 -22.10 19.15
N TYR A 8 -28.77 -21.94 20.13
CA TYR A 8 -27.65 -21.01 20.04
C TYR A 8 -26.54 -21.62 19.21
N LEU A 9 -25.97 -20.84 18.29
CA LEU A 9 -24.80 -21.24 17.53
C LEU A 9 -23.57 -21.28 18.46
N THR A 10 -22.95 -22.44 18.57
CA THR A 10 -21.72 -22.72 19.32
C THR A 10 -20.63 -23.18 18.35
N TYR A 11 -19.38 -23.23 18.82
CA TYR A 11 -18.28 -23.84 18.05
C TYR A 11 -18.67 -25.22 17.47
N TYR A 12 -19.46 -26.01 18.21
CA TYR A 12 -19.81 -27.39 17.85
C TYR A 12 -20.90 -27.53 16.79
N ASN A 13 -21.72 -26.50 16.54
CA ASN A 13 -22.85 -26.58 15.61
C ASN A 13 -22.72 -25.65 14.39
N ILE A 14 -21.66 -24.83 14.32
CA ILE A 14 -21.30 -24.08 13.11
C ILE A 14 -20.69 -25.04 12.09
N ASN A 15 -21.16 -24.98 10.84
CA ASN A 15 -20.57 -25.74 9.74
C ASN A 15 -19.24 -25.11 9.28
N TRP A 16 -18.18 -25.37 10.05
CA TRP A 16 -16.84 -24.85 9.79
C TRP A 16 -16.27 -25.27 8.43
N ASN A 17 -16.81 -26.32 7.79
CA ASN A 17 -16.39 -26.72 6.44
C ASN A 17 -16.55 -25.59 5.42
N LYS A 18 -17.56 -24.71 5.61
CA LYS A 18 -17.74 -23.52 4.76
C LYS A 18 -16.54 -22.58 4.81
N TYR A 19 -15.81 -22.48 5.92
CA TYR A 19 -14.68 -21.55 6.10
C TYR A 19 -13.30 -22.22 6.04
N LEU A 20 -13.23 -23.56 5.97
CA LEU A 20 -11.95 -24.30 5.85
C LEU A 20 -11.12 -23.85 4.65
N HIS A 21 -11.75 -23.47 3.54
CA HIS A 21 -11.04 -22.96 2.36
C HIS A 21 -10.22 -21.70 2.66
N VAL A 22 -10.64 -20.88 3.62
CA VAL A 22 -9.90 -19.69 4.07
C VAL A 22 -8.59 -20.10 4.75
N PHE A 23 -8.63 -21.09 5.64
CA PHE A 23 -7.42 -21.63 6.24
C PHE A 23 -6.48 -22.27 5.24
N ASN A 24 -7.03 -22.91 4.20
CA ASN A 24 -6.24 -23.56 3.16
C ASN A 24 -5.63 -22.56 2.17
N ALA A 25 -6.28 -21.41 1.97
CA ALA A 25 -5.75 -20.34 1.13
C ALA A 25 -4.57 -19.61 1.78
N TYR A 26 -4.45 -19.65 3.11
CA TYR A 26 -3.44 -18.91 3.85
C TYR A 26 -2.82 -19.74 5.00
N ASP A 27 -1.64 -20.31 4.73
CA ASP A 27 -0.92 -21.18 5.66
C ASP A 27 -0.62 -20.53 7.02
N ASN A 28 -0.46 -19.22 7.02
CA ASN A 28 -0.13 -18.40 8.17
C ASN A 28 -1.34 -17.82 8.89
N ILE A 29 -2.57 -18.16 8.51
CA ILE A 29 -3.75 -17.86 9.36
C ILE A 29 -3.82 -18.93 10.45
N GLN A 30 -3.80 -18.53 11.71
CA GLN A 30 -3.80 -19.46 12.85
C GLN A 30 -5.19 -19.66 13.45
N GLY A 31 -6.06 -18.66 13.34
CA GLY A 31 -7.47 -18.81 13.63
C GLY A 31 -8.36 -17.81 12.93
N ILE A 32 -9.64 -18.16 12.88
CA ILE A 32 -10.70 -17.39 12.26
C ILE A 32 -11.75 -17.13 13.31
N PHE A 33 -12.14 -15.87 13.48
CA PHE A 33 -13.28 -15.50 14.32
C PHE A 33 -14.43 -15.05 13.44
N LEU A 34 -15.63 -15.34 13.87
CA LEU A 34 -16.81 -14.68 13.33
C LEU A 34 -16.96 -13.33 14.03
N ILE A 35 -17.08 -12.27 13.23
CA ILE A 35 -17.37 -10.92 13.69
C ILE A 35 -18.73 -10.44 13.16
N HIS A 36 -19.45 -9.67 13.97
CA HIS A 36 -20.75 -9.12 13.58
C HIS A 36 -20.57 -7.91 12.63
N SER A 37 -21.43 -7.80 11.62
CA SER A 37 -21.42 -6.72 10.61
C SER A 37 -21.39 -5.31 11.20
N SER A 38 -22.06 -5.08 12.33
CA SER A 38 -22.04 -3.78 13.03
C SER A 38 -20.66 -3.32 13.51
N ASP A 39 -19.72 -4.26 13.71
CA ASP A 39 -18.40 -4.00 14.26
C ASP A 39 -17.32 -3.90 13.18
N ILE A 40 -17.63 -4.14 11.90
CA ILE A 40 -16.66 -4.10 10.79
C ILE A 40 -15.98 -2.74 10.66
N LYS A 41 -16.65 -1.66 11.06
CA LYS A 41 -16.09 -0.30 11.09
C LYS A 41 -14.88 -0.17 12.04
N ASN A 42 -14.84 -1.02 13.07
CA ASN A 42 -13.77 -1.11 14.06
C ASN A 42 -12.66 -2.09 13.62
N CYS A 43 -12.80 -2.72 12.45
CA CYS A 43 -11.79 -3.57 11.84
C CYS A 43 -11.17 -2.91 10.61
N LEU A 44 -9.99 -3.39 10.23
CA LEU A 44 -9.43 -3.14 8.91
C LEU A 44 -9.76 -4.33 8.02
N GLN A 45 -10.48 -4.08 6.92
CA GLN A 45 -10.71 -5.10 5.91
C GLN A 45 -9.37 -5.44 5.25
N LEU A 46 -9.03 -6.72 5.21
CA LEU A 46 -7.80 -7.28 4.64
C LEU A 46 -7.99 -7.77 3.20
N GLY A 47 -9.22 -8.10 2.80
CA GLY A 47 -9.53 -8.54 1.45
C GLY A 47 -10.89 -9.23 1.36
N ASN A 48 -11.20 -9.73 0.17
CA ASN A 48 -12.39 -10.52 -0.11
C ASN A 48 -11.97 -11.89 -0.64
N ILE A 49 -12.70 -12.92 -0.22
CA ILE A 49 -12.53 -14.25 -0.80
C ILE A 49 -13.60 -14.42 -1.86
N ASN A 50 -13.13 -14.72 -3.09
CA ASN A 50 -13.86 -14.97 -4.33
C ASN A 50 -14.51 -13.76 -5.04
N ASP A 51 -14.70 -13.92 -6.37
CA ASP A 51 -15.25 -12.91 -7.29
C ASP A 51 -16.69 -12.49 -6.97
N LYS A 52 -17.37 -13.21 -6.07
CA LYS A 52 -18.72 -12.90 -5.59
C LYS A 52 -18.74 -12.20 -4.22
N CYS A 53 -17.57 -11.88 -3.64
CA CYS A 53 -17.43 -11.21 -2.34
C CYS A 53 -18.21 -11.89 -1.20
N ILE A 54 -18.26 -13.24 -1.19
CA ILE A 54 -19.10 -13.96 -0.22
C ILE A 54 -18.54 -13.88 1.20
N LEU A 55 -17.22 -13.75 1.36
CA LEU A 55 -16.58 -13.63 2.68
C LEU A 55 -15.54 -12.50 2.67
N GLN A 56 -15.75 -11.52 3.55
CA GLN A 56 -14.84 -10.42 3.78
C GLN A 56 -13.88 -10.79 4.92
N LEU A 57 -12.59 -10.57 4.70
CA LEU A 57 -11.54 -10.80 5.68
C LEU A 57 -11.22 -9.52 6.43
N TYR A 58 -11.09 -9.62 7.74
CA TYR A 58 -10.78 -8.50 8.62
C TYR A 58 -9.61 -8.83 9.53
N ASP A 59 -8.82 -7.83 9.88
CA ASP A 59 -7.77 -7.98 10.88
C ASP A 59 -8.36 -7.88 12.29
N ILE A 60 -8.09 -8.90 13.11
CA ILE A 60 -8.57 -9.03 14.49
C ILE A 60 -7.44 -9.51 15.43
N THR A 61 -6.21 -9.06 15.19
CA THR A 61 -5.10 -9.25 16.13
C THR A 61 -5.48 -8.91 17.58
N SER A 62 -4.71 -9.43 18.53
CA SER A 62 -4.99 -9.44 19.97
C SER A 62 -5.44 -8.11 20.56
N TYR A 63 -4.99 -6.97 20.03
CA TYR A 63 -5.47 -5.66 20.49
C TYR A 63 -6.81 -5.26 19.86
N LYS A 64 -7.01 -5.53 18.56
CA LYS A 64 -8.19 -5.11 17.78
C LYS A 64 -9.46 -5.80 18.24
N ILE A 65 -9.33 -6.99 18.82
CA ILE A 65 -10.44 -7.74 19.42
C ILE A 65 -11.17 -6.94 20.52
N ASN A 66 -10.45 -6.07 21.25
CA ASN A 66 -11.03 -5.21 22.29
C ASN A 66 -11.93 -4.10 21.70
N LEU A 67 -11.77 -3.79 20.41
CA LEU A 67 -12.59 -2.82 19.71
C LEU A 67 -13.93 -3.41 19.23
N LEU A 68 -14.09 -4.74 19.32
CA LEU A 68 -15.30 -5.45 18.90
C LEU A 68 -16.27 -5.52 20.06
N ASN A 69 -17.57 -5.32 19.81
CA ASN A 69 -18.62 -5.50 20.80
C ASN A 69 -19.15 -6.92 20.79
N LYS A 70 -19.29 -7.50 19.60
CA LYS A 70 -19.90 -8.78 19.32
C LYS A 70 -18.86 -9.67 18.66
N LEU A 71 -18.21 -10.49 19.49
CA LEU A 71 -17.26 -11.50 19.03
C LEU A 71 -17.89 -12.89 19.13
N GLY A 72 -17.94 -13.58 17.99
CA GLY A 72 -18.54 -14.89 17.87
C GLY A 72 -17.55 -16.02 18.15
N PRO A 73 -17.99 -17.27 17.96
CA PRO A 73 -17.13 -18.44 17.97
C PRO A 73 -15.97 -18.31 16.99
N CYS A 74 -14.91 -19.06 17.29
CA CYS A 74 -13.72 -19.10 16.47
C CYS A 74 -13.32 -20.54 16.17
N ILE A 75 -12.46 -20.68 15.17
CA ILE A 75 -11.77 -21.93 14.87
C ILE A 75 -10.28 -21.65 14.85
N ILE A 76 -9.50 -22.58 15.39
CA ILE A 76 -8.03 -22.47 15.51
C ILE A 76 -7.41 -23.76 14.97
N LYS A 77 -6.27 -23.66 14.27
CA LYS A 77 -5.57 -24.87 13.81
C LYS A 77 -5.13 -25.72 15.00
N LYS A 78 -5.44 -27.02 14.97
CA LYS A 78 -5.17 -27.98 16.07
C LYS A 78 -3.74 -27.95 16.62
N LYS A 79 -2.73 -27.72 15.77
CA LYS A 79 -1.32 -27.62 16.19
C LYS A 79 -1.05 -26.49 17.20
N TYR A 80 -1.95 -25.52 17.29
CA TYR A 80 -1.90 -24.39 18.21
C TYR A 80 -2.72 -24.61 19.48
N THR A 81 -3.57 -25.63 19.50
CA THR A 81 -4.48 -25.92 20.61
C THR A 81 -4.15 -27.22 21.31
N ALA A 82 -2.93 -27.75 21.12
CA ALA A 82 -2.51 -29.05 21.66
C ALA A 82 -2.62 -29.13 23.19
N ASP A 83 -2.47 -27.99 23.87
CA ASP A 83 -2.50 -27.86 25.33
C ASP A 83 -3.83 -27.26 25.85
N PHE A 84 -4.86 -27.15 25.01
CA PHE A 84 -6.13 -26.58 25.44
C PHE A 84 -6.82 -27.59 26.37
N ASN A 85 -6.99 -27.22 27.63
CA ASN A 85 -7.79 -27.97 28.59
C ASN A 85 -9.30 -27.83 28.25
N ASP A 86 -10.17 -28.50 28.99
CA ASP A 86 -11.64 -28.48 28.76
C ASP A 86 -12.29 -27.08 28.75
N ASN A 87 -11.61 -26.04 29.25
CA ASN A 87 -12.06 -24.64 29.13
C ASN A 87 -11.44 -23.98 27.90
N ILE A 88 -12.19 -23.94 26.80
CA ILE A 88 -11.73 -23.44 25.50
C ILE A 88 -11.44 -21.94 25.53
N GLU A 89 -12.23 -21.16 26.27
CA GLU A 89 -12.12 -19.70 26.33
C GLU A 89 -10.83 -19.27 27.04
N LYS A 90 -10.57 -19.83 28.23
CA LYS A 90 -9.34 -19.58 28.99
C LYS A 90 -8.11 -20.04 28.23
N SER A 91 -8.17 -21.23 27.63
CA SER A 91 -7.05 -21.78 26.86
C SER A 91 -6.73 -20.91 25.64
N LEU A 92 -7.74 -20.38 24.97
CA LEU A 92 -7.61 -19.46 23.85
C LEU A 92 -7.02 -18.11 24.25
N ILE A 93 -7.39 -17.59 25.42
CA ILE A 93 -6.78 -16.38 25.99
C ILE A 93 -5.31 -16.60 26.35
N ASP A 94 -5.00 -17.70 27.04
CA ASP A 94 -3.62 -18.05 27.38
C ASP A 94 -2.80 -18.24 26.09
N TYR A 95 -3.43 -18.76 25.05
CA TYR A 95 -2.83 -18.85 23.72
C TYR A 95 -2.55 -17.48 23.09
N PHE A 96 -3.49 -16.53 23.11
CA PHE A 96 -3.26 -15.17 22.65
C PHE A 96 -2.11 -14.49 23.39
N LYS A 97 -2.05 -14.66 24.71
CA LYS A 97 -0.97 -14.13 25.55
C LYS A 97 0.38 -14.70 25.16
N LYS A 98 0.44 -16.02 24.89
CA LYS A 98 1.67 -16.72 24.52
C LYS A 98 2.12 -16.39 23.09
N ASN A 99 1.19 -16.13 22.17
CA ASN A 99 1.45 -16.12 20.73
C ASN A 99 1.05 -14.80 20.05
N ARG A 100 1.35 -13.66 20.68
CA ARG A 100 0.96 -12.29 20.26
C ARG A 100 1.21 -11.93 18.80
N TYR A 101 2.14 -12.62 18.12
CA TYR A 101 2.55 -12.38 16.73
C TYR A 101 1.80 -13.20 15.67
N LEU A 102 0.86 -14.04 16.10
CA LEU A 102 0.06 -14.82 15.18
C LEU A 102 -1.09 -13.99 14.62
N LYS A 103 -1.45 -14.30 13.38
CA LYS A 103 -2.42 -13.58 12.58
C LYS A 103 -3.78 -14.26 12.65
N TRP A 104 -4.73 -13.46 13.08
CA TRP A 104 -6.11 -13.86 13.30
C TRP A 104 -6.97 -13.04 12.37
N ILE A 105 -7.93 -13.70 11.72
CA ILE A 105 -8.81 -13.02 10.78
C ILE A 105 -10.28 -13.11 11.21
N GLY A 106 -10.96 -11.97 11.11
CA GLY A 106 -12.39 -11.86 11.26
C GLY A 106 -13.06 -12.18 9.95
N ILE A 107 -14.14 -12.93 10.00
CA ILE A 107 -15.04 -13.15 8.88
C ILE A 107 -16.44 -12.70 9.28
N VAL A 108 -17.08 -11.99 8.37
CA VAL A 108 -18.49 -11.63 8.48
C VAL A 108 -19.30 -12.63 7.66
N ASP A 109 -20.34 -13.19 8.28
CA ASP A 109 -21.31 -14.03 7.60
C ASP A 109 -22.73 -13.63 7.98
N THR A 110 -23.28 -12.71 7.18
CA THR A 110 -24.61 -12.14 7.41
C THR A 110 -25.74 -13.18 7.36
N THR A 111 -25.49 -14.36 6.77
CA THR A 111 -26.52 -15.42 6.69
C THR A 111 -26.83 -16.07 8.04
N ILE A 112 -25.97 -15.85 9.05
CA ILE A 112 -26.06 -16.47 10.36
C ILE A 112 -25.97 -15.46 11.53
N GLU A 113 -25.89 -14.15 11.25
CA GLU A 113 -25.67 -13.09 12.26
C GLU A 113 -26.76 -13.01 13.35
N ASP A 114 -28.03 -13.13 12.97
CA ASP A 114 -29.17 -12.93 13.89
C ASP A 114 -29.20 -13.95 15.05
N ASN A 115 -28.54 -15.11 14.91
CA ASN A 115 -28.51 -16.18 15.92
C ASN A 115 -27.17 -16.29 16.69
N LEU A 116 -26.14 -15.54 16.28
CA LEU A 116 -24.75 -15.78 16.69
C LEU A 116 -24.24 -14.85 17.79
N TYR A 117 -24.78 -13.64 17.90
CA TYR A 117 -24.21 -12.55 18.69
C TYR A 117 -25.18 -11.90 19.70
N SER A 118 -26.18 -12.65 20.17
CA SER A 118 -27.09 -12.18 21.23
C SER A 118 -26.37 -12.04 22.57
N ASP A 119 -25.40 -12.92 22.82
CA ASP A 119 -24.58 -12.95 24.02
C ASP A 119 -23.12 -12.81 23.61
N ASN A 120 -22.43 -11.76 24.07
CA ASN A 120 -21.03 -11.49 23.75
C ASN A 120 -20.11 -12.59 24.32
N TYR A 121 -20.03 -13.75 23.65
CA TYR A 121 -19.53 -14.99 24.23
C TYR A 121 -18.07 -14.92 24.68
N MET A 122 -17.18 -14.43 23.82
CA MET A 122 -15.73 -14.38 24.09
C MET A 122 -15.24 -13.05 24.65
N LYS A 123 -15.98 -11.95 24.43
CA LYS A 123 -15.51 -10.60 24.74
C LYS A 123 -15.21 -10.36 26.23
N PRO A 124 -16.09 -10.71 27.19
CA PRO A 124 -15.85 -10.47 28.62
C PRO A 124 -14.59 -11.17 29.13
N TYR A 125 -14.35 -12.40 28.66
CA TYR A 125 -13.15 -13.14 29.01
C TYR A 125 -11.92 -12.41 28.47
N ILE A 126 -11.92 -12.06 27.19
CA ILE A 126 -10.79 -11.38 26.55
C ILE A 126 -10.47 -10.04 27.23
N GLU A 127 -11.48 -9.21 27.52
CA GLU A 127 -11.30 -7.92 28.21
C GLU A 127 -10.74 -8.06 29.63
N THR A 128 -10.99 -9.18 30.31
CA THR A 128 -10.48 -9.46 31.66
C THR A 128 -8.99 -9.79 31.64
N TYR A 129 -8.48 -10.33 30.53
CA TYR A 129 -7.14 -10.90 30.46
C TYR A 129 -6.19 -10.18 29.52
N ILE A 130 -6.70 -9.35 28.60
CA ILE A 130 -5.87 -8.49 27.76
C ILE A 130 -5.60 -7.19 28.50
N ASP A 131 -4.33 -6.87 28.64
CA ASP A 131 -3.88 -5.63 29.26
C ASP A 131 -4.27 -4.45 28.37
N LYS A 132 -5.24 -3.64 28.83
CA LYS A 132 -5.68 -2.41 28.16
C LYS A 132 -4.55 -1.38 28.04
N SER A 133 -3.45 -1.54 28.78
CA SER A 133 -2.26 -0.70 28.67
C SER A 133 -1.32 -1.09 27.53
N SER A 134 -1.64 -2.12 26.74
CA SER A 134 -0.85 -2.52 25.55
C SER A 134 -0.76 -1.37 24.55
N LEU A 135 0.37 -0.67 24.63
CA LEU A 135 0.79 0.38 23.71
C LEU A 135 1.06 -0.26 22.36
N ASN A 136 0.07 -0.22 21.48
CA ASN A 136 0.16 -0.92 20.22
C ASN A 136 0.88 -0.10 19.15
N ILE A 137 1.79 -0.76 18.44
CA ILE A 137 2.73 -0.15 17.52
C ILE A 137 2.40 -0.57 16.08
N ALA A 138 2.35 0.38 15.17
CA ALA A 138 2.41 0.12 13.74
C ALA A 138 3.80 0.52 13.21
N TYR A 139 4.58 -0.47 12.76
CA TYR A 139 5.76 -0.21 11.92
C TYR A 139 5.27 0.10 10.51
N LEU A 140 5.35 1.37 10.12
CA LEU A 140 5.01 1.87 8.79
C LEU A 140 6.26 1.85 7.91
N ILE A 141 6.26 0.98 6.90
CA ILE A 141 7.35 0.86 5.92
C ILE A 141 6.86 1.43 4.58
N PRO A 142 7.22 2.67 4.22
CA PRO A 142 6.95 3.19 2.88
C PRO A 142 7.77 2.41 1.86
N PHE A 143 7.11 1.90 0.81
CA PHE A 143 7.73 0.95 -0.09
C PHE A 143 7.38 1.18 -1.56
N ARG A 144 8.35 0.97 -2.45
CA ARG A 144 8.17 0.74 -3.89
C ARG A 144 9.41 0.07 -4.49
N ASN A 145 9.26 -1.03 -5.21
CA ASN A 145 10.32 -1.66 -6.03
C ASN A 145 11.63 -2.08 -5.33
N ARG A 146 11.60 -2.45 -4.05
CA ARG A 146 12.81 -2.92 -3.32
C ARG A 146 12.60 -4.23 -2.58
N TYR A 147 11.98 -5.22 -3.23
CA TYR A 147 11.48 -6.42 -2.54
C TYR A 147 12.56 -7.19 -1.78
N GLN A 148 13.79 -7.27 -2.32
CA GLN A 148 14.91 -7.94 -1.63
C GLN A 148 15.24 -7.27 -0.29
N HIS A 149 15.42 -5.95 -0.27
CA HIS A 149 15.63 -5.17 0.95
C HIS A 149 14.46 -5.30 1.93
N LEU A 150 13.24 -5.25 1.40
CA LEU A 150 12.02 -5.37 2.19
C LEU A 150 11.92 -6.72 2.90
N GLU A 151 12.18 -7.83 2.20
CA GLU A 151 12.14 -9.17 2.79
C GLU A 151 13.13 -9.31 3.95
N GLU A 152 14.35 -8.81 3.77
CA GLU A 152 15.37 -8.84 4.82
C GLU A 152 15.00 -7.96 6.02
N THR A 153 14.52 -6.73 5.77
CA THR A 153 14.03 -5.82 6.81
C THR A 153 12.88 -6.43 7.60
N ILE A 154 11.89 -7.02 6.93
CA ILE A 154 10.72 -7.65 7.57
C ILE A 154 11.14 -8.86 8.40
N SER A 155 12.02 -9.71 7.88
CA SER A 155 12.50 -10.89 8.60
C SER A 155 13.17 -10.48 9.92
N ASN A 156 14.01 -9.45 9.89
CA ASN A 156 14.73 -9.00 11.08
C ASN A 156 13.86 -8.17 12.03
N LEU A 157 12.94 -7.34 11.52
CA LEU A 157 11.96 -6.64 12.36
C LEU A 157 11.06 -7.62 13.11
N ASN A 158 10.60 -8.69 12.47
CA ASN A 158 9.83 -9.73 13.17
C ASN A 158 10.62 -10.37 14.32
N LYS A 159 11.92 -10.67 14.12
CA LYS A 159 12.79 -11.17 15.20
C LYS A 159 12.96 -10.14 16.32
N TYR A 160 13.16 -8.87 15.96
CA TYR A 160 13.32 -7.77 16.91
C TYR A 160 12.07 -7.56 17.77
N ILE A 161 10.92 -7.45 17.13
CA ILE A 161 9.61 -7.33 17.76
C ILE A 161 9.40 -8.51 18.73
N GLN A 162 9.64 -9.74 18.27
CA GLN A 162 9.52 -10.95 19.09
C GLN A 162 10.49 -10.95 20.29
N TYR A 163 11.74 -10.56 20.08
CA TYR A 163 12.78 -10.51 21.12
C TYR A 163 12.44 -9.52 22.23
N HIS A 164 11.90 -8.35 21.88
CA HIS A 164 11.50 -7.31 22.82
C HIS A 164 10.06 -7.44 23.34
N ASN A 165 9.33 -8.47 22.91
CA ASN A 165 7.93 -8.70 23.31
C ASN A 165 7.02 -7.49 23.04
N LEU A 166 7.20 -6.83 21.89
CA LEU A 166 6.46 -5.63 21.51
C LEU A 166 5.08 -5.98 20.92
N ASP A 167 4.04 -5.27 21.31
CA ASP A 167 2.71 -5.38 20.68
C ASP A 167 2.69 -4.59 19.35
N ALA A 168 3.38 -5.13 18.34
CA ALA A 168 3.66 -4.44 17.10
C ALA A 168 3.25 -5.23 15.85
N ASP A 169 2.64 -4.52 14.89
CA ASP A 169 2.36 -5.02 13.55
C ASP A 169 3.23 -4.30 12.51
N ILE A 170 3.70 -5.05 11.51
CA ILE A 170 4.44 -4.50 10.37
C ILE A 170 3.47 -4.23 9.21
N TRP A 171 3.37 -2.96 8.81
CA TRP A 171 2.56 -2.46 7.70
C TRP A 171 3.45 -1.90 6.60
N VAL A 172 3.50 -2.61 5.48
CA VAL A 172 4.15 -2.13 4.26
C VAL A 172 3.14 -1.32 3.47
N ILE A 173 3.47 -0.07 3.19
CA ILE A 173 2.63 0.83 2.39
C ILE A 173 3.26 0.94 1.01
N GLU A 174 2.73 0.19 0.06
CA GLU A 174 3.28 0.10 -1.29
C GLU A 174 2.62 1.12 -2.21
N GLN A 175 3.38 2.14 -2.59
CA GLN A 175 2.95 3.07 -3.62
C GLN A 175 2.92 2.37 -4.98
N ASN A 176 1.85 2.61 -5.74
CA ASN A 176 1.77 2.14 -7.12
C ASN A 176 3.03 2.51 -7.93
N GLN A 177 3.23 1.74 -9.00
CA GLN A 177 4.38 1.91 -9.88
C GLN A 177 4.29 3.17 -10.75
N PHE A 178 3.28 4.00 -10.50
CA PHE A 178 2.89 5.08 -11.37
C PHE A 178 3.26 6.42 -10.78
N GLY A 179 3.81 7.29 -11.63
CA GLY A 179 4.30 8.59 -11.19
C GLY A 179 5.53 8.56 -10.29
N ASN A 180 5.84 9.73 -9.77
CA ASN A 180 7.01 9.94 -8.92
C ASN A 180 6.82 9.29 -7.54
N TRP A 181 7.92 8.83 -6.97
CA TRP A 181 7.93 8.31 -5.60
C TRP A 181 7.56 9.45 -4.66
N ASN A 182 6.73 9.18 -3.66
CA ASN A 182 6.42 10.16 -2.64
C ASN A 182 6.36 9.46 -1.27
N LYS A 183 7.51 9.45 -0.59
CA LYS A 183 7.65 8.87 0.76
C LYS A 183 6.65 9.50 1.74
N GLY A 184 6.57 10.83 1.74
CA GLY A 184 5.71 11.58 2.66
C GLY A 184 4.24 11.23 2.52
N VAL A 185 3.70 11.25 1.30
CA VAL A 185 2.32 10.85 1.00
C VAL A 185 2.09 9.38 1.34
N THR A 186 3.03 8.51 1.01
CA THR A 186 2.94 7.07 1.32
C THR A 186 2.83 6.83 2.82
N CYS A 187 3.68 7.48 3.61
CA CYS A 187 3.62 7.45 5.07
C CYS A 187 2.32 8.06 5.63
N ASN A 188 1.90 9.21 5.11
CA ASN A 188 0.69 9.89 5.54
C ASN A 188 -0.57 9.04 5.27
N ILE A 189 -0.67 8.42 4.10
CA ILE A 189 -1.79 7.52 3.75
C ILE A 189 -1.80 6.30 4.68
N GLY A 190 -0.64 5.67 4.89
CA GLY A 190 -0.52 4.55 5.82
C GLY A 190 -0.96 4.93 7.24
N PHE A 191 -0.49 6.08 7.73
CA PHE A 191 -0.90 6.62 9.01
C PHE A 191 -2.41 6.90 9.05
N ASP A 192 -2.97 7.55 8.04
CA ASP A 192 -4.38 7.95 8.01
C ASP A 192 -5.33 6.75 8.09
N ILE A 193 -5.00 5.66 7.39
CA ILE A 193 -5.74 4.39 7.45
C ILE A 193 -5.63 3.73 8.83
N LEU A 194 -4.43 3.79 9.44
CA LEU A 194 -4.10 3.00 10.63
C LEU A 194 -4.30 3.73 11.97
N LYS A 195 -4.39 5.07 11.99
CA LYS A 195 -4.50 5.89 13.22
C LYS A 195 -5.72 5.58 14.09
N LYS A 196 -6.77 4.98 13.52
CA LYS A 196 -7.93 4.50 14.28
C LYS A 196 -7.68 3.21 15.05
N PHE A 197 -6.63 2.48 14.70
CA PHE A 197 -6.31 1.18 15.29
C PHE A 197 -5.08 1.21 16.18
N TYR A 198 -4.12 2.11 15.96
CA TYR A 198 -2.82 2.14 16.65
C TYR A 198 -2.57 3.45 17.39
N GLN A 199 -1.93 3.35 18.57
CA GLN A 199 -1.52 4.50 19.37
C GLN A 199 -0.12 5.00 19.00
N TYR A 200 0.79 4.10 18.64
CA TYR A 200 2.18 4.43 18.31
C TYR A 200 2.54 4.02 16.89
N PHE A 201 3.37 4.85 16.27
CA PHE A 201 3.83 4.65 14.91
C PHE A 201 5.35 4.70 14.88
N VAL A 202 5.96 3.71 14.24
CA VAL A 202 7.38 3.69 13.90
C VAL A 202 7.48 3.81 12.39
N PHE A 203 7.96 4.94 11.89
CA PHE A 203 8.23 5.13 10.47
C PHE A 203 9.63 4.60 10.20
N ASN A 204 9.72 3.58 9.35
CA ASN A 204 10.94 2.80 9.16
C ASN A 204 11.24 2.66 7.67
N ASP A 205 12.37 3.18 7.21
CA ASP A 205 12.81 3.00 5.81
C ASP A 205 12.97 1.49 5.48
N ALA A 206 12.57 1.07 4.27
CA ALA A 206 12.48 -0.34 3.88
C ALA A 206 13.82 -1.09 3.82
N ASP A 207 14.94 -0.39 3.98
CA ASP A 207 16.31 -0.91 3.95
C ASP A 207 17.03 -0.77 5.30
N THR A 208 16.28 -0.57 6.40
CA THR A 208 16.83 -0.41 7.75
C THR A 208 16.11 -1.28 8.77
N TYR A 209 16.86 -1.83 9.73
CA TYR A 209 16.27 -2.54 10.88
C TYR A 209 17.20 -2.50 12.10
N PRO A 210 16.64 -2.43 13.33
CA PRO A 210 17.42 -2.49 14.56
C PRO A 210 17.99 -3.89 14.82
N GLN A 211 19.16 -3.93 15.45
CA GLN A 211 19.73 -5.13 16.05
C GLN A 211 18.93 -5.54 17.29
N LEU A 212 18.95 -6.82 17.66
CA LEU A 212 18.23 -7.33 18.84
C LEU A 212 18.71 -6.71 20.16
N SER A 213 19.94 -6.19 20.21
CA SER A 213 20.49 -5.49 21.37
C SER A 213 19.97 -4.06 21.54
N THR A 214 19.28 -3.51 20.55
CA THR A 214 18.84 -2.10 20.55
C THR A 214 17.53 -1.94 21.31
N ASN A 215 17.55 -1.22 22.42
CA ASN A 215 16.35 -1.02 23.24
C ASN A 215 15.29 -0.19 22.51
N PHE A 216 14.05 -0.69 22.47
CA PHE A 216 12.91 0.09 22.03
C PHE A 216 12.53 1.12 23.10
N THR A 217 12.29 2.36 22.68
CA THR A 217 11.82 3.44 23.58
C THR A 217 10.52 4.01 23.05
N TYR A 218 9.46 3.95 23.87
CA TYR A 218 8.19 4.57 23.54
C TYR A 218 8.34 6.09 23.52
N PRO A 219 7.83 6.79 22.49
CA PRO A 219 7.85 8.24 22.44
C PRO A 219 6.88 8.82 23.47
N ASN A 220 7.28 9.89 24.13
CA ASN A 220 6.39 10.63 25.02
C ASN A 220 5.27 11.36 24.25
N GLU A 221 4.27 11.85 24.98
CA GLU A 221 3.32 12.81 24.42
C GLU A 221 4.05 14.06 23.91
N ASN A 222 3.60 14.60 22.77
CA ASN A 222 4.19 15.79 22.14
C ASN A 222 5.70 15.66 21.81
N GLU A 223 6.18 14.44 21.60
CA GLU A 223 7.58 14.13 21.26
C GLU A 223 7.69 13.21 20.03
N ILE A 224 8.71 13.45 19.20
CA ILE A 224 9.22 12.49 18.22
C ILE A 224 10.52 11.90 18.76
N ASN A 225 10.60 10.58 18.85
CA ASN A 225 11.82 9.86 19.17
C ASN A 225 12.55 9.49 17.87
N HIS A 226 13.69 10.13 17.61
CA HIS A 226 14.48 9.87 16.41
C HIS A 226 15.50 8.77 16.68
N ILE A 227 15.21 7.56 16.18
CA ILE A 227 15.91 6.32 16.54
C ILE A 227 17.17 6.16 15.69
N TYR A 228 17.08 6.39 14.38
CA TYR A 228 18.19 6.18 13.45
C TYR A 228 18.11 7.15 12.29
N GLY A 229 19.24 7.75 11.89
CA GLY A 229 19.29 8.65 10.74
C GLY A 229 20.32 9.77 10.88
N TYR A 230 20.09 10.87 10.18
CA TYR A 230 20.95 12.07 10.24
C TYR A 230 20.54 13.05 11.34
N ASP A 231 21.48 13.78 11.93
CA ASP A 231 21.18 14.75 13.01
C ASP A 231 20.37 15.97 12.57
N TYR A 232 20.28 16.23 11.26
CA TYR A 232 19.70 17.44 10.69
C TYR A 232 18.31 17.24 10.05
N CYS A 233 17.76 16.03 10.11
CA CYS A 233 16.40 15.70 9.68
C CYS A 233 15.84 14.50 10.46
N LEU A 234 14.61 14.08 10.14
CA LEU A 234 13.94 12.88 10.69
C LEU A 234 13.90 11.74 9.65
N GLY A 235 15.01 11.49 8.96
CA GLY A 235 15.13 10.37 8.01
C GLY A 235 15.51 9.05 8.70
N GLY A 236 15.42 7.92 7.99
CA GLY A 236 15.75 6.60 8.55
C GLY A 236 14.60 6.01 9.38
N VAL A 237 14.73 6.06 10.71
CA VAL A 237 13.75 5.49 11.65
C VAL A 237 13.42 6.49 12.75
N PHE A 238 12.13 6.80 12.91
CA PHE A 238 11.63 7.57 14.04
C PHE A 238 10.29 7.01 14.53
N SER A 239 9.94 7.33 15.77
CA SER A 239 8.65 6.96 16.35
C SER A 239 7.95 8.15 17.01
N CYS A 240 6.63 8.11 17.02
CA CYS A 240 5.78 9.07 17.71
C CYS A 240 4.45 8.42 18.12
N ASN A 241 3.74 9.03 19.05
CA ASN A 241 2.34 8.70 19.27
C ASN A 241 1.46 9.34 18.18
N LYS A 242 0.24 8.83 17.99
CA LYS A 242 -0.68 9.29 16.94
C LYS A 242 -0.99 10.78 17.03
N ASP A 243 -1.16 11.30 18.25
CA ASP A 243 -1.62 12.66 18.49
C ASP A 243 -0.52 13.67 18.15
N THR A 244 0.75 13.32 18.41
CA THR A 244 1.92 14.10 17.96
C THR A 244 1.97 14.19 16.43
N PHE A 245 1.76 13.08 15.71
CA PHE A 245 1.82 13.10 14.25
C PHE A 245 0.64 13.87 13.62
N ILE A 246 -0.55 13.77 14.21
CA ILE A 246 -1.72 14.59 13.86
C ILE A 246 -1.42 16.07 14.08
N LYS A 247 -0.84 16.43 15.23
CA LYS A 247 -0.53 17.82 15.62
C LYS A 247 0.39 18.52 14.61
N ILE A 248 1.33 17.80 14.01
CA ILE A 248 2.25 18.34 12.99
C ILE A 248 1.73 18.23 11.56
N ASN A 249 0.49 17.76 11.37
CA ASN A 249 -0.12 17.51 10.07
C ASN A 249 0.67 16.50 9.20
N GLY A 250 1.37 15.55 9.82
CA GLY A 250 2.22 14.57 9.13
C GLY A 250 3.28 15.19 8.21
N PHE A 251 3.72 14.41 7.21
CA PHE A 251 4.64 14.87 6.17
C PHE A 251 3.98 15.90 5.24
N ASN A 252 4.77 16.72 4.57
CA ASN A 252 4.27 17.51 3.44
C ASN A 252 4.08 16.62 2.20
N ASN A 253 2.93 16.74 1.54
CA ASN A 253 2.63 15.90 0.38
C ASN A 253 3.33 16.36 -0.91
N ASN A 254 4.01 17.51 -0.91
CA ASN A 254 4.55 18.12 -2.12
C ASN A 254 6.00 17.71 -2.46
N PHE A 255 6.63 16.86 -1.65
CA PHE A 255 8.00 16.39 -1.91
C PHE A 255 7.99 15.09 -2.70
N PHE A 256 8.55 15.14 -3.90
CA PHE A 256 8.61 14.00 -4.80
C PHE A 256 10.05 13.52 -5.00
N ASN A 257 10.18 12.21 -5.15
CA ASN A 257 11.44 11.48 -5.24
C ASN A 257 12.33 11.78 -4.02
N TRP A 258 13.62 12.05 -4.23
CA TRP A 258 14.56 12.22 -3.14
C TRP A 258 14.68 13.68 -2.69
N GLY A 259 14.47 13.92 -1.39
CA GLY A 259 14.96 15.10 -0.68
C GLY A 259 13.89 16.00 -0.08
N ARG A 260 14.27 16.59 1.07
CA ARG A 260 13.59 17.62 1.87
C ARG A 260 12.37 17.20 2.67
N GLU A 261 11.73 16.09 2.36
CA GLU A 261 10.57 15.59 3.11
C GLU A 261 10.89 15.35 4.59
N ASP A 262 12.03 14.72 4.89
CA ASP A 262 12.44 14.41 6.27
C ASP A 262 12.88 15.68 7.04
N ARG A 263 13.40 16.68 6.30
CA ARG A 263 13.81 17.96 6.88
C ARG A 263 12.62 18.85 7.17
N ASP A 264 11.67 18.91 6.24
CA ASP A 264 10.40 19.62 6.42
C ASP A 264 9.63 19.06 7.62
N LEU A 265 9.64 17.73 7.81
CA LEU A 265 9.04 17.11 8.99
C LEU A 265 9.67 17.63 10.30
N GLU A 266 10.99 17.73 10.38
CA GLU A 266 11.67 18.31 11.55
C GLU A 266 11.27 19.78 11.77
N ASP A 267 11.17 20.57 10.70
CA ASP A 267 10.80 21.97 10.78
C ASP A 267 9.31 22.15 11.19
N ARG A 268 8.42 21.20 10.81
CA ARG A 268 7.05 21.10 11.35
C ARG A 268 7.04 20.84 12.84
N CYS A 269 7.87 19.91 13.34
CA CYS A 269 7.96 19.67 14.79
C CYS A 269 8.31 20.95 15.55
N LYS A 270 9.31 21.69 15.08
CA LYS A 270 9.71 22.98 15.67
C LYS A 270 8.56 23.98 15.64
N LYS A 271 7.88 24.13 14.50
CA LYS A 271 6.75 25.05 14.35
C LYS A 271 5.58 24.74 15.30
N HIS A 272 5.34 23.47 15.58
CA HIS A 272 4.24 23.01 16.43
C HIS A 272 4.65 22.74 17.88
N ASN A 273 5.86 23.15 18.29
CA ASN A 273 6.41 22.93 19.63
C ASN A 273 6.38 21.44 20.06
N VAL A 274 6.75 20.55 19.15
CA VAL A 274 6.95 19.11 19.39
C VAL A 274 8.45 18.88 19.63
N SER A 275 8.81 18.24 20.73
CA SER A 275 10.21 17.93 21.02
C SER A 275 10.73 16.83 20.09
N ILE A 276 12.02 16.88 19.75
CA ILE A 276 12.70 15.79 19.06
C ILE A 276 13.72 15.20 20.01
N ASN A 277 13.45 13.99 20.49
CA ASN A 277 14.33 13.26 21.36
C ASN A 277 15.37 12.49 20.54
N ARG A 278 16.64 12.80 20.78
CA ARG A 278 17.81 12.15 20.17
C ARG A 278 18.74 11.54 21.21
N SER A 279 18.28 11.29 22.44
CA SER A 279 19.13 10.74 23.52
C SER A 279 19.66 9.35 23.20
N ASN A 280 18.84 8.53 22.53
CA ASN A 280 19.19 7.18 22.06
C ASN A 280 19.38 7.14 20.53
N HIS A 281 19.67 8.29 19.89
CA HIS A 281 19.75 8.38 18.44
C HIS A 281 21.02 7.73 17.89
N ILE A 282 20.83 6.82 16.94
CA ILE A 282 21.88 6.11 16.24
C ILE A 282 22.20 6.86 14.93
N LYS A 283 23.31 7.62 14.95
CA LYS A 283 23.74 8.45 13.82
C LYS A 283 24.15 7.65 12.57
N LEU A 284 23.85 8.15 11.40
CA LEU A 284 24.39 7.57 10.16
C LEU A 284 25.92 7.73 10.09
N ASN A 285 26.64 6.72 9.57
CA ASN A 285 28.09 6.70 9.30
C ASN A 285 29.05 6.63 10.51
N ASN A 286 28.59 6.30 11.72
CA ASN A 286 29.48 5.98 12.82
C ASN A 286 29.83 4.48 12.81
N GLN A 287 31.11 4.10 12.87
CA GLN A 287 31.54 2.70 12.77
C GLN A 287 30.94 1.80 13.86
N ASN A 288 30.68 2.34 15.05
CA ASN A 288 30.03 1.62 16.14
C ASN A 288 28.54 1.36 15.91
N ASN A 289 27.90 2.03 14.95
CA ASN A 289 26.45 1.98 14.77
C ASN A 289 25.98 0.79 13.95
N GLN A 290 26.88 0.14 13.18
CA GLN A 290 26.62 -1.16 12.56
C GLN A 290 26.31 -2.25 13.61
N LEU A 291 26.67 -2.02 14.89
CA LEU A 291 26.35 -2.92 16.01
C LEU A 291 24.92 -2.70 16.57
N GLN A 292 24.21 -1.65 16.17
CA GLN A 292 22.89 -1.29 16.73
C GLN A 292 21.78 -1.18 15.68
N VAL A 293 22.07 -0.73 14.46
CA VAL A 293 21.12 -0.71 13.33
C VAL A 293 21.85 -1.17 12.08
N ASN A 294 21.23 -2.09 11.35
CA ASN A 294 21.68 -2.47 10.02
C ASN A 294 20.98 -1.62 8.97
N GLN A 295 21.76 -1.11 8.04
CA GLN A 295 21.28 -0.48 6.82
C GLN A 295 21.81 -1.27 5.63
N LEU A 296 20.88 -1.75 4.83
CA LEU A 296 21.16 -2.45 3.58
C LEU A 296 21.61 -1.46 2.50
N THR A 297 22.10 -1.96 1.38
CA THR A 297 22.61 -1.11 0.30
C THR A 297 21.54 -0.13 -0.18
N HIS A 298 21.77 1.15 0.09
CA HIS A 298 20.80 2.19 -0.22
C HIS A 298 20.72 2.39 -1.74
N ASP A 299 19.64 1.94 -2.38
CA ASP A 299 19.42 2.15 -3.82
C ASP A 299 18.94 3.59 -4.08
N ASN A 300 19.89 4.46 -4.31
CA ASN A 300 19.70 5.89 -4.48
C ASN A 300 19.96 6.33 -5.93
N LYS A 301 19.65 5.45 -6.91
CA LYS A 301 19.89 5.65 -8.35
C LYS A 301 19.38 6.98 -8.92
N TYR A 302 18.36 7.59 -8.32
CA TYR A 302 17.80 8.89 -8.73
C TYR A 302 18.04 10.02 -7.74
N ASN A 303 18.91 9.83 -6.75
CA ASN A 303 19.33 10.89 -5.88
C ASN A 303 20.38 11.75 -6.62
N TYR A 304 20.07 13.04 -6.77
CA TYR A 304 20.87 14.02 -7.49
C TYR A 304 22.36 13.99 -7.11
N TRP A 305 22.68 13.79 -5.83
CA TRP A 305 24.04 13.86 -5.31
C TRP A 305 24.94 12.67 -5.70
N ASN A 306 24.36 11.59 -6.24
CA ASN A 306 25.11 10.36 -6.55
C ASN A 306 25.51 10.23 -8.02
N PHE A 307 25.05 11.15 -8.86
CA PHE A 307 25.42 11.16 -10.27
C PHE A 307 26.86 11.68 -10.41
N LYS A 308 27.74 10.80 -10.88
CA LYS A 308 29.12 11.16 -11.25
C LYS A 308 29.22 11.84 -12.62
N GLU A 309 28.22 11.61 -13.48
CA GLU A 309 28.17 12.12 -14.85
C GLU A 309 26.84 12.83 -15.13
N LYS A 310 26.89 13.88 -15.96
CA LYS A 310 25.73 14.72 -16.30
C LYS A 310 24.93 14.12 -17.46
N ASN A 311 24.23 13.02 -17.20
CA ASN A 311 23.31 12.39 -18.16
C ASN A 311 21.86 12.92 -18.02
N ASN A 312 20.92 12.39 -18.81
CA ASN A 312 19.51 12.84 -18.76
C ASN A 312 18.85 12.61 -17.39
N ASP A 313 19.19 11.52 -16.70
CA ASP A 313 18.64 11.22 -15.38
C ASP A 313 19.17 12.19 -14.32
N PHE A 314 20.44 12.61 -14.42
CA PHE A 314 21.02 13.66 -13.58
C PHE A 314 20.22 14.95 -13.68
N TYR A 315 19.91 15.42 -14.89
CA TYR A 315 19.18 16.68 -15.07
C TYR A 315 17.75 16.61 -14.52
N LYS A 316 17.05 15.49 -14.72
CA LYS A 316 15.73 15.25 -14.14
C LYS A 316 15.78 15.24 -12.60
N SER A 317 16.72 14.49 -12.01
CA SER A 317 16.91 14.45 -10.56
C SER A 317 17.28 15.81 -9.98
N ARG A 318 18.10 16.60 -10.71
CA ARG A 318 18.46 17.97 -10.33
C ARG A 318 17.26 18.90 -10.31
N GLU A 319 16.41 18.84 -11.34
CA GLU A 319 15.22 19.66 -11.45
C GLU A 319 14.24 19.36 -10.32
N LEU A 320 13.96 18.07 -10.07
CA LEU A 320 13.15 17.61 -8.94
C LEU A 320 13.70 18.08 -7.60
N TYR A 321 15.02 17.99 -7.42
CA TYR A 321 15.68 18.53 -6.23
C TYR A 321 15.42 20.03 -6.06
N TYR A 322 15.57 20.84 -7.13
CA TYR A 322 15.27 22.27 -7.06
C TYR A 322 13.78 22.57 -6.81
N PHE A 323 12.86 21.78 -7.37
CA PHE A 323 11.45 21.90 -7.04
C PHE A 323 11.21 21.64 -5.55
N ASN A 324 11.79 20.59 -5.00
CA ASN A 324 11.74 20.30 -3.56
C ASN A 324 12.38 21.44 -2.73
N GLN A 325 13.46 22.07 -3.21
CA GLN A 325 14.01 23.27 -2.55
C GLN A 325 13.00 24.42 -2.52
N ILE A 326 12.38 24.72 -3.66
CA ILE A 326 11.39 25.80 -3.78
C ILE A 326 10.21 25.52 -2.85
N GLU A 327 9.67 24.31 -2.86
CA GLU A 327 8.58 23.91 -1.96
C GLU A 327 8.96 24.08 -0.50
N HIS A 328 10.16 23.66 -0.10
CA HIS A 328 10.67 23.85 1.26
C HIS A 328 10.75 25.34 1.65
N PHE A 329 11.26 26.20 0.76
CA PHE A 329 11.39 27.64 1.05
C PHE A 329 10.05 28.38 1.12
N LYS A 330 8.95 27.82 0.60
CA LYS A 330 7.61 28.38 0.80
C LYS A 330 7.22 28.40 2.29
N ASN A 331 7.82 27.56 3.13
CA ASN A 331 7.46 27.40 4.55
C ASN A 331 5.95 27.21 4.74
N ASN A 332 5.31 26.53 3.78
CA ASN A 332 3.88 26.25 3.80
C ASN A 332 3.63 24.84 4.33
N TYR A 333 2.97 24.75 5.47
CA TYR A 333 2.72 23.51 6.20
C TYR A 333 1.25 23.07 6.17
N THR A 334 0.44 23.66 5.27
CA THR A 334 -0.99 23.29 5.12
C THR A 334 -1.17 21.95 4.42
N SER A 335 -0.25 21.59 3.52
CA SER A 335 -0.25 20.28 2.85
C SER A 335 0.22 19.18 3.82
N GLY A 336 -0.53 18.10 3.94
CA GLY A 336 -0.20 16.99 4.83
C GLY A 336 -1.38 16.05 5.04
N LEU A 337 -1.62 15.60 6.28
CA LEU A 337 -2.78 14.75 6.61
C LEU A 337 -4.11 15.41 6.25
N THR A 338 -4.25 16.71 6.48
CA THR A 338 -5.48 17.46 6.17
C THR A 338 -5.76 17.63 4.69
N SER A 339 -4.78 17.36 3.83
CA SER A 339 -4.95 17.41 2.38
C SER A 339 -5.05 16.03 1.73
N LEU A 340 -5.31 14.97 2.50
CA LEU A 340 -5.60 13.63 1.98
C LEU A 340 -7.12 13.43 1.82
N GLU A 341 -7.54 12.84 0.70
CA GLU A 341 -8.94 12.50 0.43
C GLU A 341 -9.05 11.08 -0.13
N ILE A 342 -9.82 10.22 0.54
CA ILE A 342 -10.13 8.88 0.01
C ILE A 342 -11.10 9.02 -1.17
N SER A 343 -10.73 8.47 -2.32
CA SER A 343 -11.58 8.39 -3.52
C SER A 343 -12.10 6.97 -3.73
N GLU A 344 -13.40 6.81 -3.92
CA GLU A 344 -13.98 5.51 -4.31
C GLU A 344 -13.47 5.06 -5.69
N LEU A 345 -13.39 3.74 -5.91
CA LEU A 345 -12.93 3.18 -7.18
C LEU A 345 -13.83 3.56 -8.38
N THR A 346 -15.09 3.91 -8.13
CA THR A 346 -16.12 4.26 -9.11
C THR A 346 -16.02 5.71 -9.63
N THR A 347 -15.43 6.63 -8.86
CA THR A 347 -15.16 8.01 -9.32
C THR A 347 -13.87 8.14 -10.13
N LEU A 348 -13.10 7.05 -10.23
CA LEU A 348 -11.89 6.94 -11.04
C LEU A 348 -12.17 6.68 -12.52
N CYS A 349 -13.44 6.72 -12.95
CA CYS A 349 -13.83 6.61 -14.36
C CYS A 349 -13.44 7.86 -15.20
N ASN A 350 -12.97 8.93 -14.57
CA ASN A 350 -12.31 10.07 -15.23
C ASN A 350 -10.78 9.90 -15.26
N ARG A 351 -10.30 8.73 -15.71
CA ARG A 351 -8.86 8.40 -15.72
C ARG A 351 -8.25 8.49 -17.11
N LYS A 352 -7.09 9.16 -17.14
CA LYS A 352 -6.09 9.20 -18.21
C LYS A 352 -5.50 7.80 -18.45
N ILE A 353 -6.12 6.93 -19.24
CA ILE A 353 -5.57 5.59 -19.51
C ILE A 353 -4.22 5.75 -20.18
N ILE A 354 -3.15 5.21 -19.61
CA ILE A 354 -1.81 5.18 -20.21
C ILE A 354 -1.42 3.73 -20.45
N LEU A 355 -1.39 3.33 -21.72
CA LEU A 355 -0.88 2.04 -22.14
C LEU A 355 0.58 2.20 -22.52
N THR A 356 1.55 1.61 -21.81
CA THR A 356 2.95 1.54 -22.29
C THR A 356 3.20 0.19 -22.93
N ILE A 357 3.57 0.20 -24.20
CA ILE A 357 3.80 -1.01 -24.98
C ILE A 357 5.29 -1.19 -25.17
N ASN A 358 5.85 -2.30 -24.70
CA ASN A 358 7.28 -2.58 -24.80
C ASN A 358 7.54 -3.56 -25.95
N LEU A 359 7.96 -3.03 -27.10
CA LEU A 359 8.23 -3.84 -28.30
C LEU A 359 9.58 -4.55 -28.14
N LYS A 360 9.60 -5.72 -27.47
CA LYS A 360 10.82 -6.49 -27.17
C LYS A 360 11.59 -7.01 -28.41
N LYS A 361 10.96 -7.05 -29.58
CA LYS A 361 11.58 -7.30 -30.90
C LYS A 361 10.83 -6.47 -31.95
N TRP A 362 11.49 -6.09 -33.04
CA TRP A 362 10.88 -5.41 -34.19
C TRP A 362 9.87 -6.34 -34.89
N ILE A 363 8.66 -6.40 -34.35
CA ILE A 363 7.62 -7.35 -34.78
C ILE A 363 6.56 -6.58 -35.57
N THR A 364 6.14 -7.12 -36.69
CA THR A 364 4.92 -6.66 -37.38
C THR A 364 3.70 -7.08 -36.57
N GLY A 365 2.86 -6.14 -36.17
CA GLY A 365 1.60 -6.48 -35.55
C GLY A 365 0.68 -5.30 -35.35
N ILE A 366 -0.53 -5.62 -34.90
CA ILE A 366 -1.64 -4.68 -34.81
C ILE A 366 -2.19 -4.70 -33.39
N ILE A 367 -2.19 -3.53 -32.76
CA ILE A 367 -2.94 -3.31 -31.51
C ILE A 367 -4.21 -2.56 -31.87
N SER A 368 -5.34 -3.20 -31.58
CA SER A 368 -6.65 -2.63 -31.78
C SER A 368 -7.22 -2.22 -30.42
N ILE A 369 -7.60 -0.96 -30.28
CA ILE A 369 -8.45 -0.58 -29.16
C ILE A 369 -9.89 -0.82 -29.60
N ILE A 370 -10.65 -1.58 -28.81
CA ILE A 370 -12.04 -1.94 -29.14
C ILE A 370 -12.99 -1.46 -28.06
N HIS A 371 -14.17 -1.06 -28.51
CA HIS A 371 -15.31 -0.76 -27.66
C HIS A 371 -15.99 -2.07 -27.21
N LYS A 372 -16.32 -2.20 -25.92
CA LYS A 372 -17.17 -3.29 -25.44
C LYS A 372 -18.35 -2.71 -24.68
N SER A 373 -19.52 -2.71 -25.31
CA SER A 373 -20.77 -2.36 -24.62
C SER A 373 -21.31 -3.59 -23.88
N ALA A 374 -22.04 -3.37 -22.78
CA ALA A 374 -22.56 -4.46 -21.94
C ALA A 374 -23.65 -5.30 -22.65
N ASN A 375 -24.27 -4.77 -23.72
CA ASN A 375 -25.43 -5.37 -24.36
C ASN A 375 -25.33 -5.52 -25.88
N ASP A 376 -24.19 -5.19 -26.49
CA ASP A 376 -24.00 -5.31 -27.95
C ASP A 376 -22.74 -6.12 -28.27
N ILE A 377 -22.88 -7.03 -29.25
CA ILE A 377 -21.80 -7.89 -29.78
C ILE A 377 -20.94 -7.11 -30.80
N SER A 378 -21.16 -5.80 -30.98
CA SER A 378 -20.29 -5.00 -31.84
C SER A 378 -18.95 -4.74 -31.13
N ASN A 379 -17.93 -5.52 -31.51
CA ASN A 379 -16.52 -5.20 -31.25
C ASN A 379 -16.11 -4.02 -32.16
N ASP A 380 -16.73 -2.86 -31.96
CA ASP A 380 -16.42 -1.70 -32.79
C ASP A 380 -14.99 -1.26 -32.50
N LYS A 381 -14.16 -1.38 -33.53
CA LYS A 381 -12.74 -1.08 -33.48
C LYS A 381 -12.57 0.44 -33.46
N LEU A 382 -12.00 0.95 -32.37
CA LEU A 382 -11.79 2.37 -32.14
C LEU A 382 -10.57 2.91 -32.86
N PHE A 383 -9.47 2.17 -32.99
CA PHE A 383 -8.34 2.49 -33.88
C PHE A 383 -7.32 1.34 -33.88
N ASP A 384 -6.47 1.32 -34.91
CA ASP A 384 -5.36 0.38 -35.04
C ASP A 384 -4.01 1.09 -34.91
N ILE A 385 -3.08 0.43 -34.22
CA ILE A 385 -1.66 0.76 -34.22
C ILE A 385 -0.92 -0.38 -34.92
N GLU A 386 -0.30 -0.07 -36.06
CA GLU A 386 0.46 -1.00 -36.87
C GLU A 386 1.95 -0.66 -36.82
N THR A 387 2.79 -1.66 -36.54
CA THR A 387 4.26 -1.53 -36.59
C THR A 387 4.79 -2.20 -37.85
N TYR A 388 5.64 -1.52 -38.62
CA TYR A 388 6.29 -2.07 -39.82
C TYR A 388 7.82 -2.04 -39.67
N PRO A 389 8.46 -3.20 -39.47
CA PRO A 389 9.90 -3.26 -39.22
C PRO A 389 10.78 -3.22 -40.50
N ASP A 390 10.23 -3.33 -41.71
CA ASP A 390 11.01 -3.59 -42.94
C ASP A 390 11.44 -2.37 -43.77
N ILE A 391 11.83 -1.27 -43.14
CA ILE A 391 12.53 -0.16 -43.82
C ILE A 391 13.56 0.39 -42.83
N ASP A 392 14.74 0.80 -43.28
CA ASP A 392 15.88 1.37 -42.52
C ASP A 392 15.54 2.52 -41.52
N THR A 393 14.27 2.89 -41.41
CA THR A 393 13.75 3.94 -40.54
C THR A 393 12.65 3.51 -39.56
N GLY A 394 12.11 2.29 -39.64
CA GLY A 394 10.99 1.75 -38.84
C GLY A 394 9.76 2.67 -38.76
N ILE A 395 8.53 2.20 -39.03
CA ILE A 395 7.36 3.11 -38.96
C ILE A 395 6.22 2.61 -38.07
N LEU A 396 5.70 3.52 -37.26
CA LEU A 396 4.45 3.37 -36.51
C LEU A 396 3.33 4.03 -37.31
N LYS A 397 2.33 3.25 -37.72
CA LYS A 397 1.11 3.77 -38.36
C LYS A 397 -0.06 3.67 -37.38
N ILE A 398 -0.77 4.77 -37.20
CA ILE A 398 -2.01 4.83 -36.41
C ILE A 398 -3.14 5.10 -37.40
N LYS A 399 -4.12 4.20 -37.46
CA LYS A 399 -5.28 4.31 -38.37
C LYS A 399 -6.57 4.49 -37.59
N TYR A 400 -7.34 5.51 -37.97
CA TYR A 400 -8.69 5.77 -37.47
C TYR A 400 -9.59 6.19 -38.64
N ASN A 401 -10.57 5.35 -39.01
CA ASN A 401 -11.37 5.54 -40.22
C ASN A 401 -10.47 5.84 -41.44
N ASP A 402 -10.70 6.95 -42.16
CA ASP A 402 -9.90 7.37 -43.32
C ASP A 402 -8.61 8.14 -42.95
N SER A 403 -8.39 8.42 -41.65
CA SER A 403 -7.23 9.17 -41.18
C SER A 403 -6.07 8.22 -40.81
N VAL A 404 -4.87 8.54 -41.32
CA VAL A 404 -3.65 7.78 -41.05
C VAL A 404 -2.54 8.71 -40.58
N LEU A 405 -2.01 8.45 -39.39
CA LEU A 405 -0.80 9.11 -38.88
C LEU A 405 0.39 8.14 -39.00
N ILE A 406 1.49 8.60 -39.58
CA ILE A 406 2.73 7.82 -39.73
C ILE A 406 3.85 8.52 -38.96
N MET A 407 4.54 7.78 -38.09
CA MET A 407 5.66 8.27 -37.30
C MET A 407 6.89 7.39 -37.48
N PRO A 408 8.09 7.97 -37.62
CA PRO A 408 9.35 7.21 -37.70
C PRO A 408 9.73 6.63 -36.32
N ILE A 409 10.41 5.49 -36.33
CA ILE A 409 10.84 4.73 -35.15
C ILE A 409 12.37 4.58 -35.22
N ASN A 410 13.10 5.05 -34.22
CA ASN A 410 14.56 4.86 -34.19
C ASN A 410 14.93 3.36 -34.03
N PRO A 411 15.58 2.72 -35.03
CA PRO A 411 15.90 1.29 -34.99
C PRO A 411 17.02 0.91 -34.01
N GLU A 412 17.75 1.89 -33.46
CA GLU A 412 18.80 1.64 -32.44
C GLU A 412 18.25 1.60 -31.01
N GLU A 413 16.98 1.94 -30.79
CA GLU A 413 16.39 1.91 -29.45
C GLU A 413 16.02 0.49 -29.03
N LYS A 414 16.65 0.03 -27.95
CA LYS A 414 16.52 -1.34 -27.45
C LYS A 414 15.08 -1.74 -27.07
N TYR A 415 14.21 -0.77 -26.76
CA TYR A 415 12.82 -0.96 -26.32
C TYR A 415 11.94 0.28 -26.59
N PRO A 416 11.26 0.39 -27.74
CA PRO A 416 10.32 1.48 -27.99
C PRO A 416 9.15 1.41 -27.01
N LYS A 417 8.82 2.54 -26.38
CA LYS A 417 7.67 2.70 -25.48
C LYS A 417 6.61 3.56 -26.15
N ILE A 418 5.45 2.98 -26.46
CA ILE A 418 4.27 3.73 -26.92
C ILE A 418 3.39 3.96 -25.70
N GLN A 419 3.11 5.22 -25.38
CA GLN A 419 2.19 5.66 -24.34
C GLN A 419 0.89 6.17 -24.98
N ILE A 420 -0.22 5.48 -24.75
CA ILE A 420 -1.53 5.91 -25.27
C ILE A 420 -2.31 6.52 -24.12
N GLU A 421 -2.59 7.81 -24.20
CA GLU A 421 -3.38 8.60 -23.25
C GLU A 421 -4.84 8.73 -23.74
N ILE A 422 -5.80 8.18 -22.99
CA ILE A 422 -7.24 8.36 -23.26
C ILE A 422 -7.85 9.22 -22.16
N THR A 423 -8.43 10.35 -22.55
CA THR A 423 -9.06 11.31 -21.62
C THR A 423 -10.54 11.51 -21.95
N ASN A 424 -11.41 11.51 -20.94
CA ASN A 424 -12.86 11.63 -21.10
C ASN A 424 -13.38 13.08 -20.87
N GLU A 425 -12.54 14.09 -21.08
CA GLU A 425 -12.98 15.48 -20.98
C GLU A 425 -13.55 15.94 -22.32
N LYS A 426 -14.80 16.45 -22.32
CA LYS A 426 -15.66 17.20 -23.30
C LYS A 426 -15.40 17.14 -24.82
N SER A 427 -14.21 16.79 -25.24
CA SER A 427 -13.68 16.59 -26.58
C SER A 427 -13.31 15.12 -26.91
N ASN A 428 -13.38 14.19 -25.95
CA ASN A 428 -13.15 12.74 -26.15
C ASN A 428 -11.93 12.43 -27.01
N ASN A 429 -10.77 12.95 -26.59
CA ASN A 429 -9.52 12.90 -27.35
C ASN A 429 -8.65 11.70 -26.93
N VAL A 430 -8.10 11.00 -27.91
CA VAL A 430 -6.99 10.05 -27.73
C VAL A 430 -5.69 10.74 -28.12
N CYS A 431 -4.72 10.80 -27.22
CA CYS A 431 -3.37 11.31 -27.45
C CYS A 431 -2.38 10.15 -27.42
N ILE A 432 -1.55 9.99 -28.45
CA ILE A 432 -0.55 8.91 -28.52
C ILE A 432 0.83 9.54 -28.47
N ARG A 433 1.65 9.15 -27.48
CA ARG A 433 3.05 9.57 -27.35
C ARG A 433 3.95 8.37 -27.64
N TYR A 434 5.01 8.60 -28.38
CA TYR A 434 5.95 7.56 -28.77
C TYR A 434 7.36 8.03 -28.42
N ASN A 435 8.02 7.30 -27.51
CA ASN A 435 9.32 7.65 -26.94
C ASN A 435 9.32 8.99 -26.19
N TYR A 436 10.07 9.10 -25.08
CA TYR A 436 10.12 10.30 -24.23
C TYR A 436 10.75 11.54 -24.91
N LEU A 437 11.19 11.41 -26.17
CA LEU A 437 11.87 12.44 -26.96
C LEU A 437 11.05 13.00 -28.13
N PHE A 438 9.91 12.39 -28.51
CA PHE A 438 9.09 12.85 -29.64
C PHE A 438 7.61 12.93 -29.26
N ASP A 439 7.15 14.13 -28.88
CA ASP A 439 5.73 14.40 -28.62
C ASP A 439 4.98 14.77 -29.92
N LYS A 440 4.18 13.84 -30.45
CA LYS A 440 3.26 14.09 -31.57
C LYS A 440 1.82 13.84 -31.11
N LYS A 441 1.02 14.91 -31.02
CA LYS A 441 -0.40 14.80 -30.64
C LYS A 441 -1.24 14.37 -31.85
N PHE A 442 -1.70 13.12 -31.87
CA PHE A 442 -2.85 12.71 -32.67
C PHE A 442 -4.12 13.04 -31.88
N THR A 443 -5.23 13.38 -32.54
CA THR A 443 -6.49 13.65 -31.84
C THR A 443 -7.62 13.00 -32.62
N ILE A 444 -8.17 11.94 -32.02
CA ILE A 444 -9.38 11.28 -32.49
C ILE A 444 -10.54 11.79 -31.65
N ASN A 445 -11.59 12.30 -32.27
CA ASN A 445 -12.82 12.70 -31.57
C ASN A 445 -13.76 11.51 -31.51
N ILE A 446 -13.91 10.91 -30.33
CA ILE A 446 -14.79 9.75 -30.14
C ILE A 446 -16.07 10.20 -29.45
N SER A 447 -17.03 10.69 -30.22
CA SER A 447 -18.18 11.46 -29.72
C SER A 447 -19.17 10.72 -28.79
N ASN A 448 -19.02 9.40 -28.53
CA ASN A 448 -20.02 8.60 -27.78
C ASN A 448 -19.44 7.47 -26.88
N LEU A 449 -18.32 7.67 -26.17
CA LEU A 449 -17.81 6.63 -25.24
C LEU A 449 -18.31 6.82 -23.80
N ASN A 450 -19.36 6.09 -23.42
CA ASN A 450 -19.76 5.85 -22.02
C ASN A 450 -19.57 4.37 -21.67
N CYS A 451 -18.33 3.88 -21.64
CA CYS A 451 -18.08 2.43 -21.73
C CYS A 451 -16.70 1.96 -21.24
N ALA A 452 -16.59 0.64 -21.03
CA ALA A 452 -15.33 -0.05 -20.78
C ALA A 452 -14.52 -0.22 -22.08
N ILE A 453 -13.31 0.36 -22.11
CA ILE A 453 -12.36 0.24 -23.22
C ILE A 453 -11.53 -1.04 -23.03
N ARG A 454 -11.34 -1.82 -24.09
CA ARG A 454 -10.43 -2.97 -24.09
C ARG A 454 -9.37 -2.84 -25.18
N THR A 455 -8.18 -3.34 -24.89
CA THR A 455 -7.11 -3.49 -25.88
C THR A 455 -7.08 -4.94 -26.35
N CYS A 456 -7.22 -5.14 -27.65
CA CYS A 456 -6.95 -6.40 -28.32
C CYS A 456 -5.63 -6.30 -29.06
N VAL A 457 -4.82 -7.34 -28.91
CA VAL A 457 -3.42 -7.31 -29.31
C VAL A 457 -3.16 -8.54 -30.16
N ASN A 458 -2.94 -8.34 -31.47
CA ASN A 458 -2.68 -9.43 -32.40
C ASN A 458 -1.25 -9.31 -32.95
N TYR A 459 -0.36 -10.15 -32.45
CA TYR A 459 1.02 -10.27 -32.92
C TYR A 459 1.34 -11.69 -33.35
N ALA A 460 2.32 -11.83 -34.23
CA ALA A 460 2.88 -13.12 -34.60
C ALA A 460 3.77 -13.75 -33.51
N ASN A 461 4.22 -12.97 -32.49
CA ASN A 461 5.10 -13.39 -31.38
C ASN A 461 4.82 -12.55 -30.09
N SER A 462 5.34 -12.99 -28.93
CA SER A 462 5.02 -12.46 -27.58
C SER A 462 5.52 -11.03 -27.26
N ILE A 463 4.73 -10.27 -26.47
CA ILE A 463 4.99 -8.87 -26.04
C ILE A 463 4.73 -8.67 -24.54
N ASP A 464 5.43 -7.71 -23.92
CA ASP A 464 5.19 -7.19 -22.56
C ASP A 464 4.56 -5.78 -22.57
N PHE A 465 3.62 -5.50 -21.65
CA PHE A 465 2.95 -4.20 -21.47
C PHE A 465 3.18 -3.66 -20.04
N ASP A 466 3.36 -2.34 -19.91
CA ASP A 466 3.41 -1.60 -18.63
C ASP A 466 2.41 -0.43 -18.65
N ASN A 467 1.24 -0.48 -18.02
CA ASN A 467 0.36 0.71 -17.96
C ASN A 467 0.88 1.71 -16.90
N VAL A 468 0.84 3.05 -17.06
CA VAL A 468 1.34 4.02 -16.02
C VAL A 468 0.59 5.37 -15.96
N TYR A 469 -0.09 5.74 -14.85
CA TYR A 469 -0.86 7.01 -14.70
C TYR A 469 -0.11 8.13 -13.92
N THR A 470 -0.24 9.44 -14.24
CA THR A 470 -0.12 10.58 -13.27
C THR A 470 -0.46 11.99 -13.81
N SER A 471 -1.02 12.83 -12.92
CA SER A 471 -0.42 14.08 -12.40
C SER A 471 -1.16 14.56 -11.12
N PHE A 472 -0.44 14.80 -10.00
CA PHE A 472 -0.99 15.45 -8.79
C PHE A 472 -0.84 16.95 -8.90
N ASN A 473 -1.94 17.66 -9.12
CA ASN A 473 -1.96 19.11 -8.99
C ASN A 473 -3.30 19.57 -8.44
N ASN A 474 -3.67 19.00 -7.30
CA ASN A 474 -4.82 19.46 -6.52
C ASN A 474 -4.29 19.84 -5.13
N GLU A 475 -4.91 20.85 -4.52
CA GLU A 475 -4.78 21.17 -3.09
C GLU A 475 -5.09 19.94 -2.19
N LEU A 476 -5.72 18.91 -2.76
CA LEU A 476 -6.07 17.62 -2.17
C LEU A 476 -5.40 16.47 -2.93
N ILE A 477 -4.70 15.60 -2.21
CA ILE A 477 -4.19 14.32 -2.71
C ILE A 477 -5.31 13.29 -2.57
N LYS A 478 -5.89 12.91 -3.71
CA LYS A 478 -6.83 11.81 -3.77
C LYS A 478 -6.07 10.49 -3.77
N TYR A 479 -6.55 9.52 -3.00
CA TYR A 479 -5.98 8.18 -3.03
C TYR A 479 -7.07 7.12 -2.86
N ASN A 480 -6.78 5.91 -3.30
CA ASN A 480 -7.48 4.72 -2.85
C ASN A 480 -6.46 3.68 -2.40
N TYR A 481 -6.94 2.68 -1.68
CA TYR A 481 -6.08 1.61 -1.22
C TYR A 481 -6.82 0.28 -1.23
N TYR A 482 -6.04 -0.78 -1.30
CA TYR A 482 -6.49 -2.12 -0.97
C TYR A 482 -5.41 -2.82 -0.18
N SER A 483 -5.84 -3.55 0.85
CA SER A 483 -4.95 -4.38 1.65
C SER A 483 -4.77 -5.74 0.99
N VAL A 484 -3.61 -6.34 1.22
CA VAL A 484 -3.33 -7.73 0.94
C VAL A 484 -2.69 -8.34 2.17
N TYR A 485 -3.17 -9.52 2.52
CA TYR A 485 -2.57 -10.31 3.57
C TYR A 485 -1.31 -11.00 3.06
N LYS A 486 -0.19 -10.80 3.76
CA LYS A 486 1.08 -11.48 3.49
C LYS A 486 1.50 -12.33 4.69
N LYS A 487 2.44 -13.24 4.48
CA LYS A 487 2.87 -14.20 5.50
C LYS A 487 3.33 -13.51 6.80
N GLU A 488 4.21 -12.53 6.65
CA GLU A 488 5.05 -11.96 7.73
C GLU A 488 4.75 -10.49 8.03
N TYR A 489 3.86 -9.86 7.25
CA TYR A 489 3.49 -8.45 7.36
C TYR A 489 2.11 -8.19 6.72
N TYR A 490 1.57 -7.00 6.90
CA TYR A 490 0.39 -6.54 6.17
C TYR A 490 0.81 -5.61 5.04
N LEU A 491 0.22 -5.76 3.86
CA LEU A 491 0.51 -4.92 2.71
C LEU A 491 -0.68 -4.02 2.42
N LEU A 492 -0.49 -2.70 2.40
CA LEU A 492 -1.45 -1.73 1.88
C LEU A 492 -0.93 -1.22 0.55
N ASN A 493 -1.58 -1.63 -0.54
CA ASN A 493 -1.32 -1.07 -1.85
C ASN A 493 -2.08 0.24 -1.96
N ILE A 494 -1.38 1.32 -2.27
CA ILE A 494 -1.99 2.64 -2.40
C ILE A 494 -1.88 3.09 -3.86
N ASN A 495 -3.00 3.55 -4.39
CA ASN A 495 -3.03 4.32 -5.62
C ASN A 495 -3.25 5.75 -5.21
N ILE A 496 -2.18 6.51 -5.32
CA ILE A 496 -2.26 7.95 -5.32
C ILE A 496 -2.76 8.31 -6.73
#